data_AF-A0A2M9B5H9-F1
#
_entry.id   AF-A0A2M9B5H9-F1
#
_cell.length_a   1.000
_cell.length_b   1.000
_cell.length_c   1.000
_cell.angle_alpha   90.00
_cell.angle_beta   90.00
_cell.angle_gamma   90.00
#
_symmetry.space_group_name_H-M   'P 1'
#
loop_
_entity.id
_entity.type
_entity.pdbx_description
1 polymer ?
#
loop_
_entity_poly.entity_id
_entity_poly.type
_entity_poly.pdbx_seq_one_letter_code
_entity_poly.pdbx_strand_id
1 'polypeptide(L)'
;MKRFIRITALLVTGLSYYLPAPAQTLDPSFAAVELEKTGIIEDALLQADGKYVVGGTFTRLNGTAAKGLARLNANGTLDATFRTTGADAEVTQVTLQDNGRIVVGGNFTTVDGRSSALVAGLLADGSADASFTTTASYTTSTSSTPVLSLAPLPDGSLLVGAARLRSTVLRGYCTGSRRRASPMRPTTRPWPADPLFPAPLL
;
A
#
# COMPACT_ATOMS: atom_id res chain seq x y z
N MET A 1 -16.37 -17.93 -71.47
CA MET A 1 -16.17 -17.76 -70.01
C MET A 1 -14.90 -16.94 -69.78
N LYS A 2 -15.03 -15.66 -69.35
CA LYS A 2 -13.91 -14.83 -68.88
C LYS A 2 -14.35 -14.18 -67.57
N ARG A 3 -13.70 -14.53 -66.46
CA ARG A 3 -13.97 -14.00 -65.12
C ARG A 3 -13.16 -12.73 -64.93
N PHE A 4 -13.83 -11.59 -64.70
CA PHE A 4 -13.17 -10.35 -64.30
C PHE A 4 -13.22 -10.24 -62.76
N ILE A 5 -12.04 -10.19 -62.15
CA ILE A 5 -11.87 -9.96 -60.72
C ILE A 5 -11.98 -8.43 -60.51
N ARG A 6 -12.96 -8.00 -59.72
CA ARG A 6 -13.04 -6.61 -59.24
C ARG A 6 -12.31 -6.54 -57.90
N ILE A 7 -11.15 -5.91 -57.88
CA ILE A 7 -10.42 -5.57 -56.65
C ILE A 7 -11.00 -4.24 -56.18
N THR A 8 -11.89 -4.28 -55.19
CA THR A 8 -12.32 -3.07 -54.48
C THR A 8 -11.28 -2.77 -53.41
N ALA A 9 -10.40 -1.81 -53.67
CA ALA A 9 -9.45 -1.32 -52.68
C ALA A 9 -10.22 -0.48 -51.65
N LEU A 10 -10.42 -1.03 -50.45
CA LEU A 10 -10.90 -0.29 -49.28
C LEU A 10 -9.68 0.43 -48.67
N LEU A 11 -9.50 1.70 -49.02
CA LEU A 11 -8.50 2.55 -48.39
C LEU A 11 -9.00 2.94 -46.99
N VAL A 12 -8.74 2.11 -45.98
CA VAL A 12 -8.94 2.48 -44.57
C VAL A 12 -7.78 3.40 -44.21
N THR A 13 -7.95 4.70 -44.40
CA THR A 13 -7.06 5.69 -43.80
C THR A 13 -7.25 5.60 -42.29
N GLY A 14 -6.32 4.91 -41.63
CA GLY A 14 -6.16 4.97 -40.18
C GLY A 14 -5.76 6.37 -39.76
N LEU A 15 -6.73 7.28 -39.71
CA LEU A 15 -6.65 8.42 -38.82
C LEU A 15 -6.90 7.87 -37.41
N SER A 16 -5.82 7.37 -36.80
CA SER A 16 -5.77 7.23 -35.35
C SER A 16 -5.98 8.63 -34.79
N TYR A 17 -7.21 8.94 -34.36
CA TYR A 17 -7.47 10.12 -33.57
C TYR A 17 -6.73 9.94 -32.26
N TYR A 18 -5.52 10.49 -32.19
CA TYR A 18 -4.83 10.71 -30.95
C TYR A 18 -5.64 11.79 -30.21
N LEU A 19 -6.69 11.35 -29.50
CA LEU A 19 -7.36 12.23 -28.56
C LEU A 19 -6.35 12.47 -27.46
N PRO A 20 -5.81 13.69 -27.30
CA PRO A 20 -4.99 13.98 -26.14
C PRO A 20 -5.82 13.60 -24.91
N ALA A 21 -5.20 12.87 -23.97
CA ALA A 21 -5.85 12.60 -22.69
C ALA A 21 -6.46 13.92 -22.18
N PRO A 22 -7.69 13.91 -21.66
CA PRO A 22 -8.32 15.12 -21.16
C PRO A 22 -7.35 15.83 -20.21
N ALA A 23 -7.15 17.12 -20.41
CA ALA A 23 -6.27 17.91 -19.56
C ALA A 23 -6.69 17.70 -18.11
N GLN A 24 -5.75 17.30 -17.26
CA GLN A 24 -6.02 17.13 -15.85
C GLN A 24 -6.29 18.50 -15.26
N THR A 25 -7.53 18.75 -14.85
CA THR A 25 -7.92 19.96 -14.12
C THR A 25 -7.91 19.67 -12.64
N LEU A 26 -7.43 20.62 -11.83
CA LEU A 26 -7.63 20.55 -10.38
C LEU A 26 -9.13 20.45 -10.08
N ASP A 27 -9.51 19.55 -9.19
CA ASP A 27 -10.89 19.39 -8.75
C ASP A 27 -11.24 20.47 -7.71
N PRO A 28 -12.05 21.48 -8.05
CA PRO A 28 -12.40 22.54 -7.09
C PRO A 28 -13.39 22.05 -6.02
N SER A 29 -13.99 20.86 -6.19
CA SER A 29 -14.89 20.28 -5.20
C SER A 29 -14.14 19.57 -4.06
N PHE A 30 -12.84 19.35 -4.22
CA PHE A 30 -12.00 18.83 -3.15
C PHE A 30 -11.80 19.92 -2.09
N ALA A 31 -12.28 19.65 -0.87
CA ALA A 31 -12.17 20.57 0.24
C ALA A 31 -10.70 20.91 0.51
N ALA A 32 -10.41 22.21 0.60
CA ALA A 32 -9.07 22.67 0.95
C ALA A 32 -8.66 22.07 2.30
N VAL A 33 -7.49 21.46 2.34
CA VAL A 33 -6.90 20.91 3.56
C VAL A 33 -6.11 22.04 4.22
N GLU A 34 -6.60 22.51 5.36
CA GLU A 34 -5.96 23.55 6.16
C GLU A 34 -5.03 22.90 7.19
N LEU A 35 -3.73 23.11 7.01
CA LEU A 35 -2.71 22.71 7.97
C LEU A 35 -2.42 23.87 8.91
N GLU A 36 -2.18 23.58 10.19
CA GLU A 36 -1.64 24.61 11.07
C GLU A 36 -0.23 25.03 10.64
N LYS A 37 0.03 26.33 10.80
CA LYS A 37 1.20 27.04 10.28
C LYS A 37 2.48 26.23 10.54
N THR A 38 3.20 25.92 9.45
CA THR A 38 4.43 25.08 9.31
C THR A 38 4.25 23.60 8.98
N GLY A 39 3.03 23.05 9.04
CA GLY A 39 2.78 21.67 8.61
C GLY A 39 2.86 21.51 7.09
N ILE A 40 3.48 20.42 6.64
CA ILE A 40 3.47 19.95 5.25
C ILE A 40 2.93 18.51 5.19
N ILE A 41 2.25 18.18 4.09
CA ILE A 41 1.92 16.79 3.73
C ILE A 41 3.05 16.31 2.83
N GLU A 42 3.75 15.26 3.27
CA GLU A 42 4.87 14.64 2.55
C GLU A 42 4.39 13.53 1.62
N ASP A 43 3.34 12.81 2.02
CA ASP A 43 2.81 11.70 1.24
C ASP A 43 1.29 11.57 1.38
N ALA A 44 0.65 11.07 0.32
CA ALA A 44 -0.78 10.84 0.25
C ALA A 44 -1.08 9.54 -0.52
N LEU A 45 -1.82 8.65 0.13
CA LEU A 45 -2.13 7.31 -0.36
C LEU A 45 -3.65 7.18 -0.59
N LEU A 46 -4.03 6.91 -1.84
CA LEU A 46 -5.41 6.57 -2.19
C LEU A 46 -5.75 5.13 -1.76
N GLN A 47 -6.86 4.98 -1.04
CA GLN A 47 -7.44 3.69 -0.66
C GLN A 47 -8.50 3.24 -1.67
N ALA A 48 -8.83 1.94 -1.67
CA ALA A 48 -9.81 1.35 -2.59
C ALA A 48 -11.24 1.90 -2.42
N ASP A 49 -11.55 2.50 -1.28
CA ASP A 49 -12.84 3.15 -0.99
C ASP A 49 -12.88 4.63 -1.43
N GLY A 50 -11.83 5.13 -2.09
CA GLY A 50 -11.74 6.52 -2.56
C GLY A 50 -11.25 7.51 -1.50
N LYS A 51 -10.90 7.05 -0.30
CA LYS A 51 -10.33 7.89 0.77
C LYS A 51 -8.83 8.05 0.62
N TYR A 52 -8.26 9.07 1.24
CA TYR A 52 -6.84 9.37 1.19
C TYR A 52 -6.22 9.31 2.59
N VAL A 53 -5.21 8.48 2.81
CA VAL A 53 -4.39 8.56 4.03
C VAL A 53 -3.23 9.49 3.76
N VAL A 54 -3.03 10.50 4.61
CA VAL A 54 -2.01 11.53 4.44
C VAL A 54 -1.02 11.48 5.58
N GLY A 55 0.27 11.59 5.25
CA GLY A 55 1.40 11.64 6.17
C GLY A 55 2.17 12.96 6.04
N GLY A 56 2.74 13.47 7.13
CA GLY A 56 3.62 14.64 7.05
C GLY A 56 4.09 15.17 8.41
N THR A 57 4.38 16.47 8.47
CA THR A 57 4.88 17.18 9.67
C THR A 57 3.80 17.94 10.44
N PHE A 58 2.57 17.95 9.93
CA PHE A 58 1.46 18.71 10.50
C PHE A 58 1.06 18.18 11.89
N THR A 59 0.59 19.08 12.76
CA THR A 59 0.09 18.73 14.10
C THR A 59 -1.44 18.80 14.19
N ARG A 60 -2.05 19.60 13.31
CA ARG A 60 -3.49 19.79 13.19
C ARG A 60 -3.88 19.89 11.72
N LEU A 61 -5.03 19.32 11.39
CA LEU A 61 -5.63 19.31 10.05
C LEU A 61 -7.08 19.76 10.19
N ASN A 62 -7.47 20.82 9.47
CA ASN A 62 -8.79 21.47 9.56
C ASN A 62 -9.21 21.78 11.01
N GLY A 63 -8.27 22.29 11.81
CA GLY A 63 -8.48 22.60 13.24
C GLY A 63 -8.60 21.38 14.17
N THR A 64 -8.50 20.15 13.65
CA THR A 64 -8.54 18.91 14.45
C THR A 64 -7.12 18.41 14.72
N ALA A 65 -6.86 17.94 15.94
CA ALA A 65 -5.56 17.33 16.26
C ALA A 65 -5.34 16.06 15.44
N ALA A 66 -4.28 16.06 14.63
CA ALA A 66 -3.87 14.94 13.80
C ALA A 66 -2.37 15.06 13.58
N LYS A 67 -1.58 14.35 14.39
CA LYS A 67 -0.12 14.50 14.39
C LYS A 67 0.50 13.63 13.31
N GLY A 68 0.96 14.25 12.24
CA GLY A 68 1.70 13.63 11.14
C GLY A 68 0.94 12.57 10.36
N LEU A 69 -0.29 12.19 10.76
CA LEU A 69 -1.06 11.16 10.11
C LEU A 69 -2.56 11.45 10.25
N ALA A 70 -3.28 11.41 9.13
CA ALA A 70 -4.73 11.57 9.08
C ALA A 70 -5.32 10.79 7.90
N ARG A 71 -6.64 10.67 7.86
CA ARG A 71 -7.38 10.23 6.67
C ARG A 71 -8.39 11.27 6.23
N LEU A 72 -8.49 11.48 4.93
CA LEU A 72 -9.46 12.35 4.27
C LEU A 72 -10.47 11.49 3.51
N ASN A 73 -11.72 11.94 3.48
CA ASN A 73 -12.75 11.42 2.58
C ASN A 73 -12.42 11.78 1.13
N ALA A 74 -13.13 11.17 0.18
CA ALA A 74 -12.96 11.43 -1.25
C ALA A 74 -13.12 12.92 -1.64
N ASN A 75 -13.89 13.67 -0.85
CA ASN A 75 -14.13 15.10 -1.02
C ASN A 75 -13.12 15.99 -0.26
N GLY A 76 -12.04 15.44 0.31
CA GLY A 76 -11.01 16.19 1.04
C GLY A 76 -11.34 16.56 2.49
N THR A 77 -12.55 16.27 2.96
CA THR A 77 -12.91 16.49 4.38
C THR A 77 -12.24 15.46 5.28
N LEU A 78 -11.93 15.82 6.52
CA LEU A 78 -11.33 14.89 7.49
C LEU A 78 -12.28 13.72 7.81
N ASP A 79 -11.76 12.49 7.76
CA ASP A 79 -12.48 11.29 8.15
C ASP A 79 -12.36 11.04 9.66
N ALA A 80 -13.40 11.44 10.41
CA ALA A 80 -13.48 11.25 11.86
C ALA A 80 -13.58 9.78 12.31
N THR A 81 -13.79 8.83 11.38
CA THR A 81 -13.83 7.39 11.70
C THR A 81 -12.43 6.75 11.73
N PHE A 82 -11.41 7.47 11.27
CA PHE A 82 -10.02 7.00 11.32
C PHE A 82 -9.48 7.14 12.75
N ARG A 83 -9.12 6.01 13.36
CA ARG A 83 -8.90 5.88 14.81
C ARG A 83 -7.52 6.30 15.31
N THR A 84 -6.61 6.72 14.43
CA THR A 84 -5.24 7.05 14.84
C THR A 84 -5.22 8.30 15.72
N THR A 85 -4.37 8.30 16.76
CA THR A 85 -3.98 9.53 17.46
C THR A 85 -2.76 10.23 16.83
N GLY A 86 -2.21 9.65 15.76
CA GLY A 86 -1.06 10.17 15.01
C GLY A 86 0.29 9.60 15.46
N ALA A 87 1.35 10.12 14.88
CA ALA A 87 2.74 9.86 15.24
C ALA A 87 3.30 10.99 16.13
N ASP A 88 4.32 10.70 16.94
CA ASP A 88 4.99 11.73 17.76
C ASP A 88 5.91 12.67 16.97
N ALA A 89 6.22 12.31 15.73
CA ALA A 89 7.01 13.11 14.80
C ALA A 89 6.53 12.90 13.36
N GLU A 90 7.34 13.37 12.41
CA GLU A 90 7.04 13.34 10.98
C GLU A 90 6.82 11.92 10.43
N VAL A 91 5.76 11.78 9.64
CA VAL A 91 5.52 10.63 8.76
C VAL A 91 5.87 11.05 7.34
N THR A 92 6.97 10.52 6.83
CA THR A 92 7.47 10.82 5.48
C THR A 92 6.78 9.98 4.41
N GLN A 93 6.18 8.86 4.80
CA GLN A 93 5.62 7.94 3.83
C GLN A 93 4.48 7.08 4.37
N VAL A 94 3.52 6.80 3.50
CA VAL A 94 2.36 5.97 3.76
C VAL A 94 2.18 4.98 2.60
N THR A 95 2.05 3.69 2.89
CA THR A 95 1.81 2.67 1.86
C THR A 95 0.73 1.68 2.26
N LEU A 96 0.04 1.12 1.26
CA LEU A 96 -1.01 0.11 1.43
C LEU A 96 -0.44 -1.28 1.16
N GLN A 97 -0.79 -2.24 2.00
CA GLN A 97 -0.62 -3.67 1.70
C GLN A 97 -1.88 -4.23 1.05
N ASP A 98 -1.74 -5.31 0.27
CA ASP A 98 -2.85 -5.99 -0.42
C ASP A 98 -4.01 -6.44 0.50
N ASN A 99 -3.74 -6.57 1.80
CA ASN A 99 -4.72 -6.94 2.83
C ASN A 99 -5.48 -5.72 3.42
N GLY A 100 -5.27 -4.51 2.87
CA GLY A 100 -5.87 -3.27 3.34
C GLY A 100 -5.21 -2.65 4.58
N ARG A 101 -4.13 -3.25 5.10
CA ARG A 101 -3.33 -2.65 6.17
C ARG A 101 -2.49 -1.52 5.62
N ILE A 102 -2.24 -0.54 6.47
CA ILE A 102 -1.45 0.64 6.15
C ILE A 102 -0.09 0.46 6.83
N VAL A 103 0.98 0.84 6.16
CA VAL A 103 2.32 0.92 6.75
C VAL A 103 2.79 2.36 6.62
N VAL A 104 3.25 2.91 7.73
CA VAL A 104 3.81 4.26 7.78
C VAL A 104 5.29 4.21 8.05
N GLY A 105 6.03 5.10 7.40
CA GLY A 105 7.46 5.31 7.55
C GLY A 105 7.73 6.76 7.91
N GLY A 106 8.73 7.01 8.76
CA GLY A 106 9.01 8.38 9.19
C GLY A 106 10.16 8.49 10.17
N ASN A 107 10.17 9.61 10.89
CA ASN A 107 11.13 9.94 11.93
C ASN A 107 10.52 9.92 13.33
N PHE A 108 9.52 9.05 13.53
CA PHE A 108 8.78 8.90 14.77
C PHE A 108 9.37 7.79 15.65
N THR A 109 9.10 7.89 16.96
CA THR A 109 9.41 6.83 17.93
C THR A 109 8.16 6.12 18.43
N THR A 110 7.01 6.78 18.28
CA THR A 110 5.70 6.24 18.66
C THR A 110 4.64 6.57 17.63
N VAL A 111 3.72 5.63 17.44
CA VAL A 111 2.49 5.80 16.66
C VAL A 111 1.34 5.29 17.52
N ASP A 112 0.30 6.09 17.65
CA ASP A 112 -0.86 5.78 18.46
C ASP A 112 -0.52 5.47 19.94
N GLY A 113 0.49 6.17 20.49
CA GLY A 113 1.03 5.94 21.83
C GLY A 113 1.83 4.63 22.00
N ARG A 114 1.96 3.82 20.95
CA ARG A 114 2.74 2.58 20.96
C ARG A 114 4.17 2.83 20.47
N SER A 115 5.15 2.27 21.16
CA SER A 115 6.54 2.29 20.71
C SER A 115 6.70 1.49 19.40
N SER A 116 6.99 2.20 18.33
CA SER A 116 7.27 1.66 16.99
C SER A 116 8.13 2.70 16.31
N ALA A 117 9.45 2.51 16.33
CA ALA A 117 10.36 3.50 15.77
C ALA A 117 10.44 3.34 14.24
N LEU A 118 10.38 4.46 13.53
CA LEU A 118 10.62 4.64 12.10
C LEU A 118 9.64 3.96 11.14
N VAL A 119 9.11 2.78 11.48
CA VAL A 119 8.12 2.05 10.70
C VAL A 119 7.04 1.53 11.65
N ALA A 120 5.78 1.70 11.28
CA ALA A 120 4.64 1.15 12.02
C ALA A 120 3.58 0.61 11.06
N GLY A 121 2.92 -0.48 11.47
CA GLY A 121 1.74 -1.00 10.79
C GLY A 121 0.46 -0.49 11.46
N LEU A 122 -0.56 -0.23 10.66
CA LEU A 122 -1.90 0.16 11.08
C LEU A 122 -2.93 -0.71 10.37
N LEU A 123 -4.08 -0.92 11.01
CA LEU A 123 -5.25 -1.51 10.38
C LEU A 123 -5.91 -0.50 9.42
N ALA A 124 -6.83 -0.99 8.58
CA ALA A 124 -7.56 -0.16 7.61
C ALA A 124 -8.37 0.98 8.27
N ASP A 125 -8.72 0.84 9.56
CA ASP A 125 -9.41 1.87 10.34
C ASP A 125 -8.45 2.86 11.04
N GLY A 126 -7.14 2.71 10.86
CA GLY A 126 -6.11 3.57 11.43
C GLY A 126 -5.63 3.21 12.82
N SER A 127 -6.21 2.18 13.46
CA SER A 127 -5.71 1.67 14.73
C SER A 127 -4.37 0.95 14.57
N ALA A 128 -3.51 1.01 15.59
CA ALA A 128 -2.20 0.36 15.53
C ALA A 128 -2.30 -1.16 15.36
N ASP A 129 -1.54 -1.70 14.40
CA ASP A 129 -1.47 -3.13 14.14
C ASP A 129 -0.46 -3.80 15.08
N ALA A 130 -0.95 -4.36 16.19
CA ALA A 130 -0.10 -5.08 17.15
C ALA A 130 0.56 -6.35 16.56
N SER A 131 0.07 -6.87 15.44
CA SER A 131 0.66 -8.03 14.75
C SER A 131 1.79 -7.65 13.79
N PHE A 132 2.00 -6.36 13.55
CA PHE A 132 3.10 -5.86 12.74
C PHE A 132 4.41 -6.02 13.51
N THR A 133 5.28 -6.87 12.99
CA THR A 133 6.60 -7.12 13.56
C THR A 133 7.67 -6.79 12.54
N THR A 134 8.64 -5.97 12.94
CA THR A 134 9.85 -5.70 12.17
C THR A 134 10.92 -6.69 12.62
N THR A 135 11.29 -7.64 11.75
CA THR A 135 12.32 -8.63 12.09
C THR A 135 13.71 -8.00 12.21
N ALA A 136 13.92 -6.82 11.61
CA ALA A 136 15.09 -6.01 11.89
C ALA A 136 14.81 -5.10 13.08
N SER A 137 15.50 -5.34 14.18
CA SER A 137 15.58 -4.37 15.27
C SER A 137 16.32 -3.14 14.74
N TYR A 138 15.57 -2.10 14.38
CA TYR A 138 16.12 -0.76 14.27
C TYR A 138 16.39 -0.26 15.68
N THR A 139 17.53 -0.67 16.26
CA THR A 139 18.00 -0.22 17.56
C THR A 139 18.64 1.15 17.43
N THR A 140 17.86 2.16 17.08
CA THR A 140 18.27 3.54 17.32
C THR A 140 17.10 4.29 17.90
N SER A 141 17.14 4.47 19.22
CA SER A 141 16.34 5.40 20.00
C SER A 141 16.58 6.88 19.63
N THR A 142 17.21 7.13 18.49
CA THR A 142 17.54 8.46 17.99
C THR A 142 16.96 8.59 16.60
N SER A 143 16.07 9.57 16.47
CA SER A 143 15.38 10.08 15.29
C SER A 143 16.32 10.63 14.20
N SER A 144 17.45 9.97 13.94
CA SER A 144 18.52 10.50 13.09
C SER A 144 18.54 9.90 11.68
N THR A 145 17.71 8.90 11.38
CA THR A 145 17.64 8.27 10.05
C THR A 145 16.19 8.11 9.64
N PRO A 146 15.58 9.11 8.97
CA PRO A 146 14.22 8.96 8.49
C PRO A 146 14.15 7.80 7.49
N VAL A 147 13.05 7.06 7.55
CA VAL A 147 12.66 6.20 6.43
C VAL A 147 12.26 7.11 5.28
N LEU A 148 12.91 6.95 4.13
CA LEU A 148 12.67 7.77 2.94
C LEU A 148 11.87 7.02 1.88
N SER A 149 11.84 5.69 1.95
CA SER A 149 11.13 4.86 1.00
C SER A 149 10.68 3.54 1.62
N LEU A 150 9.45 3.16 1.30
CA LEU A 150 8.71 1.98 1.68
C LEU A 150 8.04 1.51 0.39
N ALA A 151 8.34 0.28 -0.02
CA ALA A 151 7.67 -0.34 -1.15
C ALA A 151 7.15 -1.71 -0.74
N PRO A 152 5.83 -1.96 -0.83
CA PRO A 152 5.28 -3.28 -0.60
C PRO A 152 5.74 -4.24 -1.69
N LEU A 153 6.05 -5.48 -1.29
CA LEU A 153 6.43 -6.56 -2.18
C LEU A 153 5.29 -7.59 -2.28
N PRO A 154 5.17 -8.32 -3.42
CA PRO A 154 4.08 -9.28 -3.62
C PRO A 154 4.03 -10.44 -2.62
N ASP A 155 5.12 -10.71 -1.91
CA ASP A 155 5.19 -11.74 -0.86
C ASP A 155 4.71 -11.23 0.52
N GLY A 156 4.21 -9.99 0.59
CA GLY A 156 3.76 -9.33 1.80
C GLY A 156 4.87 -8.69 2.63
N SER A 157 6.12 -8.72 2.16
CA SER A 157 7.24 -8.00 2.80
C SER A 157 7.37 -6.56 2.30
N LEU A 158 8.30 -5.79 2.87
CA LEU A 158 8.48 -4.36 2.57
C LEU A 158 9.95 -4.08 2.22
N LEU A 159 10.20 -3.42 1.10
CA LEU A 159 11.50 -2.79 0.87
C LEU A 159 11.55 -1.47 1.64
N VAL A 160 12.62 -1.24 2.42
CA VAL A 160 12.79 0.00 3.18
C VAL A 160 14.10 0.67 2.79
N GLY A 161 13.99 1.88 2.25
CA GLY A 161 15.07 2.81 2.00
C GLY A 161 15.16 3.82 3.14
N ALA A 162 16.32 3.91 3.80
CA ALA A 162 16.59 4.90 4.83
C ALA A 162 17.93 5.59 4.56
N ALA A 163 18.01 6.89 4.85
CA ALA A 163 19.28 7.60 4.77
C ALA A 163 20.24 7.04 5.82
N ARG A 164 21.42 6.58 5.37
CA ARG A 164 22.56 6.03 6.16
C ARG A 164 22.56 4.53 6.48
N LEU A 165 21.54 3.77 6.10
CA LEU A 165 21.62 2.30 6.16
C LEU A 165 21.74 1.76 4.74
N ARG A 166 22.65 0.80 4.54
CA ARG A 166 22.70 0.02 3.29
C ARG A 166 21.28 -0.47 3.02
N SER A 167 20.76 -0.25 1.82
CA SER A 167 19.41 -0.66 1.40
C SER A 167 19.13 -2.06 1.93
N THR A 168 18.22 -2.19 2.90
CA THR A 168 17.94 -3.46 3.57
C THR A 168 16.50 -3.83 3.27
N VAL A 169 16.30 -5.04 2.75
CA VAL A 169 14.94 -5.59 2.59
C VAL A 169 14.43 -5.92 3.99
N LEU A 170 13.38 -5.22 4.45
CA LEU A 170 12.74 -5.55 5.72
C LEU A 170 11.60 -6.52 5.47
N ARG A 171 11.74 -7.74 6.00
CA ARG A 171 10.61 -8.64 6.10
C ARG A 171 9.78 -8.26 7.32
N GLY A 172 8.88 -7.29 7.12
CA GLY A 172 7.74 -7.05 8.01
C GLY A 172 6.65 -8.06 7.66
N TYR A 173 6.18 -8.83 8.64
CA TYR A 173 5.06 -9.73 8.45
C TYR A 173 3.87 -9.19 9.23
N CYS A 174 2.80 -8.80 8.54
CA CYS A 174 1.48 -8.72 9.16
C CYS A 174 0.96 -10.15 9.32
N THR A 175 1.27 -10.79 10.45
CA THR A 175 0.77 -12.15 10.70
C THR A 175 -0.71 -12.10 11.06
N GLY A 176 -1.56 -12.04 10.02
CA GLY A 176 -2.92 -12.54 10.16
C GLY A 176 -2.81 -14.01 10.58
N SER A 177 -3.48 -14.38 11.67
CA SER A 177 -3.45 -15.71 12.30
C SER A 177 -4.02 -16.81 11.40
N ARG A 178 -3.41 -17.08 10.25
CA ARG A 178 -3.56 -18.37 9.59
C ARG A 178 -2.65 -19.32 10.32
N ARG A 179 -3.27 -20.21 11.11
CA ARG A 179 -2.62 -21.43 11.61
C ARG A 179 -1.73 -21.94 10.49
N ARG A 180 -0.43 -21.97 10.76
CA ARG A 180 0.59 -22.52 9.88
C ARG A 180 0.07 -23.86 9.39
N ALA A 181 -0.31 -23.96 8.12
CA ALA A 181 -0.43 -25.28 7.52
C ALA A 181 0.98 -25.86 7.62
N SER A 182 1.14 -26.86 8.49
CA SER A 182 2.37 -27.63 8.56
C SER A 182 2.77 -27.99 7.14
N PRO A 183 4.05 -27.86 6.75
CA PRO A 183 4.46 -28.31 5.42
C PRO A 183 4.05 -29.78 5.31
N MET A 184 3.15 -30.08 4.36
CA MET A 184 2.83 -31.46 4.04
C MET A 184 4.15 -32.14 3.68
N ARG A 185 4.58 -33.03 4.56
CA ARG A 185 5.66 -33.96 4.28
C ARG A 185 5.26 -34.70 3.00
N PRO A 186 6.09 -34.75 1.94
CA PRO A 186 5.77 -35.56 0.78
C PRO A 186 5.64 -37.00 1.27
N THR A 187 4.43 -37.52 1.33
CA THR A 187 4.21 -38.91 1.63
C THR A 187 4.52 -39.66 0.34
N THR A 188 5.71 -40.26 0.27
CA THR A 188 6.06 -41.25 -0.74
C THR A 188 5.30 -42.55 -0.44
N ARG A 189 3.97 -42.50 -0.50
CA ARG A 189 3.14 -43.69 -0.57
C ARG A 189 2.67 -43.86 -2.01
N PRO A 190 3.04 -44.96 -2.69
CA PRO A 190 2.41 -45.31 -3.95
C PRO A 190 0.90 -45.45 -3.72
N TRP A 191 0.12 -44.87 -4.63
CA TRP A 191 -1.33 -45.07 -4.66
C TRP A 191 -1.62 -46.56 -4.85
N PRO A 192 -2.54 -47.17 -4.08
CA PRO A 192 -3.01 -48.52 -4.40
C PRO A 192 -3.77 -48.47 -5.72
N ALA A 193 -3.48 -49.44 -6.60
CA ALA A 193 -4.17 -49.59 -7.88
C ALA A 193 -5.68 -49.80 -7.62
N ASP A 194 -6.50 -48.90 -8.15
CA ASP A 194 -7.95 -49.05 -8.18
C ASP A 194 -8.34 -50.21 -9.12
N PRO A 195 -9.11 -51.22 -8.68
CA PRO A 195 -9.49 -52.36 -9.52
C PRO A 195 -10.70 -52.10 -10.43
N LEU A 196 -11.03 -50.84 -10.78
CA LEU A 196 -12.28 -50.49 -11.46
C LEU A 196 -12.16 -50.06 -12.93
N PHE A 197 -11.04 -50.31 -13.61
CA PHE A 197 -10.97 -50.11 -15.06
C PHE A 197 -10.36 -51.33 -15.79
N PRO A 198 -11.11 -52.01 -16.66
CA PRO A 198 -10.54 -53.04 -17.53
C PRO A 198 -9.67 -52.38 -18.62
N ALA A 199 -8.49 -52.97 -18.88
CA ALA A 199 -7.58 -52.56 -19.93
C ALA A 199 -8.24 -52.71 -21.32
N PRO A 200 -7.99 -51.81 -22.28
CA PRO A 200 -8.50 -51.95 -23.64
C PRO A 200 -7.78 -53.09 -24.37
N LEU A 201 -8.55 -53.86 -25.13
CA LEU A 201 -8.06 -54.93 -26.00
C LEU A 201 -7.42 -54.33 -27.26
N LEU A 202 -6.24 -54.90 -27.58
CA LEU A 202 -5.37 -54.77 -28.76
C LEU A 202 -4.50 -53.51 -28.86
#